data_AF-A0A174BAI7-F1
#
_entry.id   AF-A0A174BAI7-F1
#
_cell.length_a   1.000
_cell.length_b   1.000
_cell.length_c   1.000
_cell.angle_alpha   90.00
_cell.angle_beta   90.00
_cell.angle_gamma   90.00
#
_symmetry.space_group_name_H-M   'P 1'
#
loop_
_entity.id
_entity.type
_entity.pdbx_description
1 polymer ?
#
loop_
_entity_poly.entity_id
_entity_poly.type
_entity_poly.pdbx_seq_one_letter_code
_entity_poly.pdbx_strand_id
1 'polypeptide(L)'
;MKDNKALKYLTLITGVLTLLLGVYTLVRPMRTFLAIGWILGILLFVNGIELVILSLSKEKKEIGACILGVLEGLAGIILLFSGIQRFITDVMAAYMVGAIILIYGIFQIAAGTKVYKTSKGKGILSIVCGVLSVIVSIISFTHPVLTMISAGYMIAFSVLMQGINMIVLGINFGKTEN
;
A
#
# COMPACT_ATOMS: atom_id res chain seq x y z
N MET A 1 -10.76 -32.32 10.51
CA MET A 1 -11.81 -31.71 11.37
C MET A 1 -11.25 -30.78 12.46
N LYS A 2 -10.10 -31.08 13.11
CA LYS A 2 -9.52 -30.18 14.14
C LYS A 2 -8.97 -28.86 13.57
N ASP A 3 -8.41 -28.91 12.36
CA ASP A 3 -7.76 -27.76 11.72
C ASP A 3 -8.75 -26.66 11.33
N ASN A 4 -9.98 -27.02 10.94
CA ASN A 4 -10.99 -26.04 10.50
C ASN A 4 -11.53 -25.19 11.66
N LYS A 5 -11.68 -25.79 12.86
CA LYS A 5 -12.07 -25.04 14.06
C LYS A 5 -10.97 -24.08 14.50
N ALA A 6 -9.71 -24.52 14.49
CA ALA A 6 -8.57 -23.67 14.80
C ALA A 6 -8.45 -22.50 13.81
N LEU A 7 -8.56 -22.77 12.52
CA LEU A 7 -8.56 -21.76 11.46
C LEU A 7 -9.72 -20.77 11.62
N LYS A 8 -10.94 -21.26 11.91
CA LYS A 8 -12.11 -20.42 12.18
C LYS A 8 -11.85 -19.42 13.30
N TYR A 9 -11.39 -19.88 14.46
CA TYR A 9 -11.12 -18.99 15.59
C TYR A 9 -9.97 -18.03 15.30
N LEU A 10 -8.92 -18.50 14.65
CA LEU A 10 -7.79 -17.66 14.25
C LEU A 10 -8.23 -16.54 13.30
N THR A 11 -9.00 -16.85 12.26
CA THR A 11 -9.52 -15.87 11.29
C THR A 11 -10.49 -14.88 11.92
N LEU A 12 -11.32 -15.32 12.88
CA LEU A 12 -12.21 -14.42 13.63
C LEU A 12 -11.43 -13.46 14.52
N ILE A 13 -10.45 -13.96 15.28
CA ILE A 13 -9.60 -13.15 16.16
C ILE A 13 -8.81 -12.14 15.31
N THR A 14 -8.19 -12.59 14.22
CA THR A 14 -7.46 -11.69 13.33
C THR A 14 -8.40 -10.65 12.71
N GLY A 15 -9.60 -11.05 12.27
CA GLY A 15 -10.60 -10.12 11.74
C GLY A 15 -11.02 -9.04 12.73
N VAL A 16 -11.28 -9.41 13.99
CA VAL A 16 -11.60 -8.45 15.07
C VAL A 16 -10.43 -7.53 15.36
N LEU A 17 -9.21 -8.05 15.49
CA LEU A 17 -8.01 -7.25 15.70
C LEU A 17 -7.76 -6.27 14.54
N THR A 18 -7.91 -6.73 13.30
CA THR A 18 -7.80 -5.88 12.10
C THR A 18 -8.87 -4.81 12.06
N LEU A 19 -10.10 -5.11 12.49
CA LEU A 19 -11.18 -4.13 12.56
C LEU A 19 -10.89 -3.05 13.62
N LEU A 20 -10.42 -3.45 14.81
CA LEU A 20 -9.99 -2.50 15.84
C LEU A 20 -8.82 -1.64 15.36
N LEU A 21 -7.85 -2.22 14.65
CA LEU A 21 -6.76 -1.49 14.00
C LEU A 21 -7.30 -0.51 12.94
N GLY A 22 -8.29 -0.91 12.15
CA GLY A 22 -8.96 -0.05 11.18
C GLY A 22 -9.63 1.17 11.84
N VAL A 23 -10.30 0.98 12.98
CA VAL A 23 -10.88 2.08 13.75
C VAL A 23 -9.78 3.00 14.29
N TYR A 24 -8.70 2.44 14.84
CA TYR A 24 -7.57 3.24 15.31
C TYR A 24 -6.93 4.07 14.19
N THR A 25 -6.76 3.48 13.00
CA THR A 25 -6.15 4.15 11.85
C THR A 25 -7.04 5.25 11.26
N LEU A 26 -8.37 5.14 11.36
CA LEU A 26 -9.32 6.20 11.01
C LEU A 26 -9.18 7.44 11.90
N VAL A 27 -8.93 7.26 13.20
CA VAL A 27 -8.79 8.40 14.14
C VAL A 27 -7.47 9.15 13.91
N ARG A 28 -6.45 8.48 13.37
CA ARG A 28 -5.10 9.04 13.18
C ARG A 28 -4.54 8.78 11.78
N PRO A 29 -5.19 9.25 10.70
CA PRO A 29 -4.82 8.94 9.31
C PRO A 29 -3.39 9.38 8.97
N MET A 30 -2.94 10.53 9.49
CA MET A 30 -1.58 11.00 9.26
C MET A 30 -0.54 10.04 9.86
N ARG A 31 -0.77 9.51 11.06
CA ARG A 31 0.13 8.53 11.68
C ARG A 31 0.10 7.20 10.95
N THR A 32 -1.06 6.80 10.43
CA THR A 32 -1.22 5.62 9.59
C THR A 32 -0.37 5.72 8.33
N PHE A 33 -0.42 6.85 7.62
CA PHE A 33 0.40 7.04 6.42
C PHE A 33 1.91 7.03 6.76
N LEU A 34 2.33 7.75 7.80
CA LEU A 34 3.73 7.79 8.25
C LEU A 34 4.26 6.44 8.79
N ALA A 35 3.39 5.44 8.97
CA ALA A 35 3.82 4.07 9.28
C ALA A 35 4.41 3.37 8.06
N ILE A 36 4.12 3.83 6.84
CA ILE A 36 4.69 3.28 5.60
C ILE A 36 6.21 3.43 5.62
N GLY A 37 6.75 4.58 6.01
CA GLY A 37 8.20 4.77 6.14
C GLY A 37 8.88 3.78 7.09
N TRP A 38 8.20 3.35 8.16
CA TRP A 38 8.71 2.29 9.04
C TRP A 38 8.72 0.94 8.33
N ILE A 39 7.60 0.57 7.69
CA ILE A 39 7.48 -0.68 6.96
C ILE A 39 8.55 -0.75 5.86
N LEU A 40 8.73 0.34 5.12
CA LEU A 40 9.71 0.46 4.04
C LEU A 40 11.15 0.38 4.56
N GLY A 41 11.45 1.02 5.70
CA GLY A 41 12.76 0.91 6.35
C GLY A 41 13.10 -0.52 6.77
N ILE A 42 12.13 -1.24 7.37
CA ILE A 42 12.30 -2.66 7.73
C ILE A 42 12.50 -3.51 6.47
N LEU A 43 11.68 -3.28 5.44
CA LEU A 43 11.73 -4.05 4.20
C LEU A 43 13.07 -3.87 3.47
N LEU A 44 13.57 -2.64 3.35
CA LEU A 44 14.89 -2.40 2.76
C LEU A 44 16.01 -3.03 3.57
N PHE A 45 15.92 -3.01 4.90
CA PHE A 45 16.93 -3.62 5.75
C PHE A 45 16.98 -5.14 5.58
N VAL A 46 15.82 -5.81 5.63
CA VAL A 46 15.72 -7.27 5.45
C VAL A 46 16.16 -7.68 4.05
N ASN A 47 15.68 -6.99 3.01
CA ASN A 47 16.06 -7.27 1.63
C ASN A 47 17.56 -7.04 1.40
N GLY A 48 18.14 -5.99 2.00
CA GLY A 48 19.57 -5.74 1.92
C GLY A 48 20.39 -6.88 2.50
N ILE A 49 20.00 -7.42 3.67
CA ILE A 49 20.64 -8.59 4.28
C ILE A 49 20.49 -9.82 3.37
N GLU A 50 19.28 -10.08 2.88
CA GLU A 50 19.00 -11.21 1.98
C GLU A 50 19.87 -11.15 0.73
N LEU A 51 19.98 -9.98 0.09
CA LEU A 51 20.77 -9.78 -1.12
C LEU A 51 22.26 -9.99 -0.85
N VAL A 52 22.79 -9.53 0.29
CA VAL A 52 24.18 -9.79 0.70
C VAL A 52 24.42 -11.29 0.85
N ILE A 53 23.54 -12.01 1.55
CA ILE A 53 23.66 -13.46 1.76
C ILE A 53 23.65 -14.18 0.40
N LEU A 54 22.66 -13.91 -0.44
CA LEU A 54 22.52 -14.54 -1.76
C LEU A 54 23.73 -14.28 -2.67
N SER A 55 24.28 -13.06 -2.62
CA SER A 55 25.46 -12.68 -3.41
C SER A 55 26.72 -13.43 -3.00
N LEU A 56 26.84 -13.77 -1.72
CA LEU A 56 27.95 -14.53 -1.17
C LEU A 56 27.79 -16.05 -1.31
N SER A 57 26.56 -16.55 -1.43
CA SER A 57 26.26 -17.98 -1.59
C SER A 57 26.45 -18.50 -3.02
N LYS A 58 26.55 -17.64 -4.04
CA LYS A 58 26.76 -18.05 -5.44
C LYS A 58 28.23 -18.40 -5.71
N GLU A 59 28.46 -19.45 -6.52
CA GLU A 59 29.82 -19.91 -6.92
C GLU A 59 30.64 -18.82 -7.62
N LYS A 60 30.00 -18.01 -8.46
CA LYS A 60 30.54 -16.73 -8.94
C LYS A 60 30.00 -15.61 -8.07
N LYS A 61 30.88 -15.02 -7.26
CA LYS A 61 30.53 -13.88 -6.41
C LYS A 61 30.04 -12.72 -7.26
N GLU A 62 28.76 -12.38 -7.14
CA GLU A 62 28.16 -11.22 -7.78
C GLU A 62 28.42 -9.98 -6.93
N ILE A 63 29.59 -9.37 -7.12
CA ILE A 63 30.04 -8.19 -6.36
C ILE A 63 29.01 -7.05 -6.45
N GLY A 64 28.39 -6.86 -7.62
CA GLY A 64 27.35 -5.84 -7.81
C GLY A 64 26.12 -6.03 -6.92
N ALA A 65 25.63 -7.27 -6.79
CA ALA A 65 24.49 -7.58 -5.92
C ALA A 65 24.87 -7.44 -4.44
N CYS A 66 26.11 -7.77 -4.06
CA CYS A 66 26.60 -7.55 -2.71
C CYS A 66 26.64 -6.06 -2.35
N ILE A 67 27.14 -5.20 -3.25
CA ILE A 67 27.18 -3.74 -3.06
C ILE A 67 25.76 -3.19 -2.93
N LEU A 68 24.84 -3.61 -3.81
CA LEU A 68 23.44 -3.21 -3.72
C LEU A 68 22.81 -3.63 -2.39
N GLY A 69 23.09 -4.84 -1.91
CA GLY A 69 22.56 -5.34 -0.64
C GLY A 69 23.07 -4.53 0.56
N VAL A 70 24.35 -4.16 0.55
CA VAL A 70 24.92 -3.27 1.58
C VAL A 70 24.27 -1.88 1.52
N LEU A 71 24.07 -1.32 0.33
CA LEU A 71 23.42 -0.01 0.15
C LEU A 71 21.96 -0.03 0.63
N GLU A 72 21.20 -1.06 0.28
CA GLU A 72 19.81 -1.24 0.73
C GLU A 72 19.74 -1.43 2.25
N GLY A 73 20.62 -2.24 2.82
CA GLY A 73 20.71 -2.44 4.27
C GLY A 73 21.00 -1.13 5.01
N LEU A 74 21.97 -0.35 4.52
CA LEU A 74 22.29 0.96 5.08
C LEU A 74 21.12 1.95 4.92
N ALA A 75 20.48 2.00 3.75
CA ALA A 75 19.31 2.85 3.52
C ALA A 75 18.15 2.48 4.48
N GLY A 76 17.92 1.19 4.70
CA GLY A 76 16.96 0.67 5.67
C GLY A 76 17.27 1.15 7.10
N ILE A 77 18.51 0.96 7.57
CA ILE A 77 18.95 1.45 8.90
C ILE A 77 18.73 2.96 9.02
N ILE A 78 19.15 3.72 8.01
CA ILE A 78 19.01 5.18 7.99
C ILE A 78 17.54 5.58 8.16
N LEU A 79 16.62 4.96 7.43
CA LEU A 79 15.18 5.25 7.55
C LEU A 79 14.59 4.86 8.91
N LEU A 80 15.09 3.79 9.54
CA LEU A 80 14.61 3.34 10.85
C LEU A 80 15.04 4.27 11.98
N PHE A 81 16.24 4.84 11.90
CA PHE A 81 16.79 5.66 12.98
C PHE A 81 16.70 7.17 12.73
N SER A 82 16.47 7.61 11.49
CA SER A 82 16.38 9.02 11.12
C SER A 82 14.93 9.45 10.88
N GLY A 83 14.35 10.10 11.89
CA GLY A 83 12.99 10.63 11.80
C GLY A 83 12.79 11.64 10.66
N ILE A 84 13.80 12.47 10.38
CA ILE A 84 13.73 13.48 9.32
C ILE A 84 13.79 12.85 7.93
N GLN A 85 14.66 11.85 7.71
CA GLN A 85 14.73 11.17 6.42
C GLN A 85 13.48 10.34 6.17
N ARG A 86 12.95 9.67 7.19
CA ARG A 86 11.67 8.96 7.08
C ARG A 86 10.54 9.90 6.67
N PHE A 87 10.45 11.07 7.30
CA PHE A 87 9.46 12.08 6.92
C PHE A 87 9.63 12.56 5.47
N ILE A 88 10.87 12.82 5.03
CA ILE A 88 11.15 13.19 3.63
C ILE A 88 10.72 12.07 2.67
N THR A 89 11.03 10.81 2.98
CA THR A 89 10.64 9.66 2.17
C THR A 89 9.12 9.50 2.11
N ASP A 90 8.40 9.68 3.22
CA ASP A 90 6.94 9.66 3.24
C ASP A 90 6.34 10.78 2.37
N VAL A 91 6.90 11.99 2.43
CA VAL A 91 6.49 13.12 1.57
C VAL A 91 6.78 12.81 0.10
N MET A 92 7.94 12.24 -0.22
CA MET A 92 8.27 11.81 -1.59
C MET A 92 7.31 10.73 -2.09
N ALA A 93 6.91 9.78 -1.24
CA ALA A 93 5.91 8.78 -1.59
C ALA A 93 4.56 9.43 -1.91
N ALA A 94 4.15 10.47 -1.18
CA ALA A 94 2.93 11.22 -1.49
C ALA A 94 2.99 11.90 -2.87
N TYR A 95 4.16 12.45 -3.24
CA TYR A 95 4.38 12.98 -4.59
C TYR A 95 4.33 11.90 -5.67
N MET A 96 4.90 10.72 -5.41
CA MET A 96 4.81 9.58 -6.32
C MET A 96 3.36 9.13 -6.53
N VAL A 97 2.55 9.09 -5.46
CA VAL A 97 1.12 8.80 -5.56
C VAL A 97 0.43 9.83 -6.47
N GLY A 98 0.71 11.13 -6.30
CA GLY A 98 0.22 12.19 -7.19
C GLY A 98 0.59 11.94 -8.65
N ALA A 99 1.85 11.59 -8.92
CA ALA A 99 2.33 11.28 -10.26
C ALA A 99 1.62 10.06 -10.89
N ILE A 100 1.43 9.00 -10.12
CA ILE A 100 0.73 7.79 -10.57
C ILE A 100 -0.74 8.12 -10.90
N ILE A 101 -1.42 8.91 -10.07
CA ILE A 101 -2.80 9.33 -10.31
C ILE A 101 -2.90 10.21 -11.57
N LEU A 102 -1.93 11.10 -11.80
CA LEU A 102 -1.89 11.92 -13.01
C LEU A 102 -1.80 11.05 -14.26
N ILE A 103 -0.83 10.13 -14.28
CA ILE A 103 -0.62 9.20 -15.40
C ILE A 103 -1.90 8.39 -15.64
N TYR A 104 -2.48 7.83 -14.58
CA TYR A 104 -3.73 7.09 -14.66
C TYR A 104 -4.86 7.94 -15.26
N GLY A 105 -5.03 9.18 -14.79
CA GLY A 105 -6.04 10.11 -15.29
C GLY A 105 -5.92 10.37 -16.79
N ILE A 106 -4.70 10.63 -17.29
CA ILE A 106 -4.44 10.86 -18.71
C ILE A 106 -4.80 9.61 -19.54
N PHE A 107 -4.32 8.43 -19.12
CA PHE A 107 -4.62 7.18 -19.81
C PHE A 107 -6.11 6.83 -19.76
N GLN A 108 -6.80 7.15 -18.67
CA GLN A 108 -8.23 6.90 -18.49
C GLN A 108 -9.08 7.79 -19.40
N ILE A 109 -8.69 9.04 -19.64
CA ILE A 109 -9.30 9.92 -20.64
C ILE A 109 -9.10 9.32 -22.04
N ALA A 110 -7.85 8.97 -22.38
CA ALA A 110 -7.52 8.39 -23.68
C ALA A 110 -8.30 7.09 -23.96
N ALA A 111 -8.38 6.19 -22.98
CA ALA A 111 -9.18 4.97 -23.07
C ALA A 111 -10.69 5.28 -23.14
N GLY A 112 -11.17 6.25 -22.37
CA GLY A 112 -12.57 6.67 -22.34
C GLY A 112 -13.08 7.15 -23.70
N THR A 113 -12.26 7.89 -24.45
CA THR A 113 -12.61 8.33 -25.82
C THR A 113 -12.77 7.16 -26.79
N LYS A 114 -12.00 6.07 -26.63
CA LYS A 114 -12.16 4.84 -27.42
C LYS A 114 -13.45 4.12 -27.04
N VAL A 115 -13.70 3.95 -25.74
CA VAL A 115 -14.92 3.29 -25.22
C VAL A 115 -16.17 4.07 -25.58
N TYR A 116 -16.12 5.40 -25.66
CA TYR A 116 -17.25 6.25 -26.04
C TYR A 116 -17.86 5.88 -27.40
N LYS A 117 -17.02 5.42 -28.35
CA LYS A 117 -17.48 4.98 -29.68
C LYS A 117 -18.31 3.70 -29.62
N THR A 118 -18.10 2.84 -28.62
CA THR A 118 -18.81 1.56 -28.45
C THR A 118 -19.94 1.65 -27.42
N SER A 119 -19.73 2.38 -26.32
CA SER A 119 -20.68 2.57 -25.23
C SER A 119 -20.57 4.01 -24.71
N LYS A 120 -21.52 4.85 -25.14
CA LYS A 120 -21.53 6.28 -24.78
C LYS A 120 -21.48 6.51 -23.27
N GLY A 121 -22.31 5.80 -22.50
CA GLY A 121 -22.38 5.94 -21.04
C GLY A 121 -21.07 5.60 -20.33
N LYS A 122 -20.49 4.43 -20.61
CA LYS A 122 -19.21 4.00 -20.01
C LYS A 122 -18.04 4.89 -20.45
N GLY A 123 -18.06 5.36 -21.70
CA GLY A 123 -17.06 6.29 -22.23
C GLY A 123 -17.07 7.64 -21.52
N ILE A 124 -18.25 8.26 -21.36
CA ILE A 124 -18.39 9.53 -20.63
C ILE A 124 -17.90 9.39 -19.19
N LEU A 125 -18.33 8.32 -18.49
CA LEU A 125 -17.93 8.08 -17.10
C LEU A 125 -16.40 7.97 -16.98
N SER A 126 -15.75 7.22 -17.88
CA SER A 126 -14.29 7.08 -17.89
C SER A 126 -13.58 8.41 -18.13
N ILE A 127 -14.08 9.24 -19.05
CA ILE A 127 -13.49 10.57 -19.31
C ILE A 127 -13.63 11.46 -18.08
N VAL A 128 -14.81 11.50 -17.45
CA VAL A 128 -15.06 12.30 -16.25
C VAL A 128 -14.17 11.85 -15.08
N CYS A 129 -14.06 10.55 -14.84
CA CYS A 129 -13.14 9.99 -13.83
C CYS A 129 -11.68 10.36 -14.12
N GLY A 130 -11.27 10.33 -15.39
CA GLY A 130 -9.91 10.69 -15.78
C GLY A 130 -9.62 12.17 -15.54
N VAL A 131 -10.53 13.07 -15.90
CA VAL A 131 -10.41 14.51 -15.63
C VAL A 131 -10.35 14.80 -14.12
N LEU A 132 -11.23 14.17 -13.34
CA LEU A 132 -11.19 14.28 -11.87
C LEU A 132 -9.86 13.79 -11.29
N SER A 133 -9.32 12.68 -11.80
CA SER A 133 -8.02 12.15 -11.38
C SER A 133 -6.89 13.13 -11.68
N VAL A 134 -6.90 13.78 -12.84
CA VAL A 134 -5.92 14.84 -13.19
C VAL A 134 -6.03 16.01 -12.20
N ILE A 135 -7.23 16.48 -11.88
CA ILE A 135 -7.43 17.57 -10.90
C ILE A 135 -6.88 17.16 -9.52
N VAL A 136 -7.24 15.96 -9.04
CA VAL A 136 -6.75 15.42 -7.76
C VAL A 136 -5.23 15.32 -7.74
N SER A 137 -4.61 14.91 -8.85
CA SER A 137 -3.16 14.83 -8.96
C SER A 137 -2.48 16.19 -8.86
N ILE A 138 -3.03 17.24 -9.49
CA ILE A 138 -2.49 18.60 -9.41
C ILE A 138 -2.55 19.11 -7.97
N ILE A 139 -3.68 18.89 -7.27
CA ILE A 139 -3.81 19.21 -5.84
C ILE A 139 -2.80 18.42 -5.01
N SER A 140 -2.52 17.18 -5.39
CA SER A 140 -1.57 16.33 -4.66
C SER A 140 -0.14 16.85 -4.74
N PHE A 141 0.24 17.48 -5.86
CA PHE A 141 1.54 18.15 -6.03
C PHE A 141 1.64 19.48 -5.26
N THR A 142 0.54 20.23 -5.15
CA THR A 142 0.56 21.51 -4.42
C THR A 142 0.45 21.32 -2.90
N HIS A 143 -0.26 20.28 -2.47
CA HIS A 143 -0.52 20.00 -1.05
C HIS A 143 -0.26 18.52 -0.70
N PRO A 144 1.00 18.07 -0.68
CA PRO A 144 1.34 16.67 -0.40
C PRO A 144 0.85 16.20 0.98
N VAL A 145 0.73 17.10 1.96
CA VAL A 145 0.17 16.76 3.28
C VAL A 145 -1.30 16.36 3.21
N LEU A 146 -2.10 17.02 2.34
CA LEU A 146 -3.49 16.60 2.11
C LEU A 146 -3.53 15.22 1.47
N THR A 147 -2.63 14.94 0.54
CA THR A 147 -2.46 13.61 -0.08
C THR A 147 -2.11 12.55 0.95
N MET A 148 -1.23 12.85 1.91
CA MET A 148 -0.88 11.92 2.99
C MET A 148 -2.08 11.61 3.89
N ILE A 149 -2.86 12.63 4.25
CA ILE A 149 -4.07 12.45 5.07
C ILE A 149 -5.13 11.65 4.31
N SER A 150 -5.39 11.97 3.04
CA SER A 150 -6.36 11.26 2.22
C SER A 150 -5.95 9.81 1.96
N ALA A 151 -4.68 9.56 1.63
CA ALA A 151 -4.13 8.21 1.51
C ALA A 151 -4.22 7.44 2.85
N GLY A 152 -3.95 8.12 3.98
CA GLY A 152 -4.15 7.56 5.32
C GLY A 152 -5.59 7.09 5.56
N TYR A 153 -6.59 7.86 5.12
CA TYR A 153 -8.00 7.44 5.17
C TYR A 153 -8.29 6.27 4.22
N MET A 154 -7.74 6.27 3.00
CA MET A 154 -7.92 5.14 2.07
C MET A 154 -7.38 3.84 2.65
N ILE A 155 -6.21 3.89 3.31
CA ILE A 155 -5.63 2.74 4.01
C ILE A 155 -6.56 2.31 5.15
N ALA A 156 -7.04 3.24 5.97
CA ALA A 156 -7.91 2.94 7.09
C ALA A 156 -9.22 2.25 6.65
N PHE A 157 -9.89 2.77 5.60
CA PHE A 157 -11.07 2.12 5.03
C PHE A 157 -10.76 0.74 4.45
N SER A 158 -9.62 0.57 3.78
CA SER A 158 -9.20 -0.72 3.24
C SER A 158 -8.98 -1.75 4.34
N VAL A 159 -8.33 -1.35 5.44
CA VAL A 159 -8.10 -2.21 6.62
C VAL A 159 -9.43 -2.58 7.28
N LEU A 160 -10.38 -1.66 7.40
CA LEU A 160 -11.71 -1.96 7.94
C LEU A 160 -12.45 -2.99 7.08
N MET A 161 -12.50 -2.78 5.77
CA MET A 161 -13.12 -3.74 4.84
C MET A 161 -12.43 -5.11 4.92
N GLN A 162 -11.11 -5.14 5.04
CA GLN A 162 -10.36 -6.37 5.22
C GLN A 162 -10.71 -7.09 6.54
N GLY A 163 -10.86 -6.35 7.64
CA GLY A 163 -11.32 -6.89 8.92
C GLY A 163 -12.72 -7.50 8.83
N ILE A 164 -13.68 -6.77 8.21
CA ILE A 164 -15.05 -7.26 7.97
C ILE A 164 -15.02 -8.54 7.13
N ASN A 165 -14.27 -8.54 6.02
CA ASN A 165 -14.16 -9.70 5.13
C ASN A 165 -13.59 -10.92 5.86
N MET A 166 -12.59 -10.75 6.72
CA MET A 166 -12.07 -11.83 7.55
C MET A 166 -13.10 -12.37 8.54
N ILE A 167 -13.89 -11.50 9.18
CA ILE A 167 -14.97 -11.94 10.08
C ILE A 167 -16.02 -12.76 9.30
N VAL A 168 -16.43 -12.28 8.13
CA VAL A 168 -17.40 -12.98 7.26
C VAL A 168 -16.85 -14.35 6.84
N LEU A 169 -15.57 -14.43 6.45
CA LEU A 169 -14.91 -15.70 6.11
C LEU A 169 -14.85 -16.64 7.31
N GLY A 170 -14.49 -16.14 8.49
CA GLY A 170 -14.49 -16.91 9.75
C GLY A 170 -15.86 -17.48 10.11
N ILE A 171 -16.94 -16.71 9.93
CA ILE A 171 -18.31 -17.18 10.13
C ILE A 171 -18.67 -18.27 9.10
N ASN A 172 -18.30 -18.08 7.84
CA ASN A 172 -18.61 -19.01 6.75
C ASN A 172 -17.88 -20.36 6.89
N PHE A 173 -16.66 -20.41 7.42
CA PHE A 173 -16.00 -21.67 7.78
C PHE A 173 -16.83 -22.51 8.76
N GLY A 174 -17.62 -21.85 9.63
CA GLY A 174 -18.53 -22.53 10.54
C GLY A 174 -19.82 -23.07 9.90
N LYS A 175 -20.15 -22.65 8.68
CA LYS A 175 -21.36 -23.09 7.96
C LYS A 175 -21.12 -24.29 7.04
N THR A 176 -19.92 -24.42 6.48
CA THR A 176 -19.53 -25.57 5.64
C THR A 176 -19.23 -26.85 6.43
N GLU A 177 -19.27 -26.80 7.77
CA GLU A 177 -19.08 -27.95 8.66
C GLU A 177 -20.40 -28.59 9.15
N ASN A 178 -21.56 -28.02 8.80
CA ASN A 178 -22.88 -28.56 9.15
C ASN A 178 -23.53 -29.29 7.97
#